data_AF-A0A7W0GMH1-F1
#
_entry.id   AF-A0A7W0GMH1-F1
#
_cell.length_a   1.000
_cell.length_b   1.000
_cell.length_c   1.000
_cell.angle_alpha   90.00
_cell.angle_beta   90.00
_cell.angle_gamma   90.00
#
_symmetry.space_group_name_H-M   'P 1'
#
loop_
_entity.id
_entity.type
_entity.pdbx_description
1 polymer ?
#
loop_
_entity_poly.entity_id
_entity_poly.type
_entity_poly.pdbx_seq_one_letter_code
_entity_poly.pdbx_strand_id
1 'polypeptide(L)'
;DGDGGVSRRVLGSLLTWMSERTQPVFIVATSNDISQLPPELIRKGRFDEIFFVDFPSAEARTQIATIHLKKRKYDPAQFDVPGLARLSDGYSGAEIEQAIVSASFEARARNEALRPADILAEIERTRPLSVVMAEKIDELRGWAADRAVFADDETRVNDVEDSNAVSQPPR
;
A
#
# COMPACT_ATOMS: atom_id res chain seq x y z
N ASP A 1 16.58 23.47 -2.20
CA ASP A 1 17.05 24.13 -0.96
C ASP A 1 16.56 25.58 -0.89
N GLY A 2 15.44 25.85 -0.22
CA GLY A 2 14.81 27.20 -0.22
C GLY A 2 14.07 27.62 1.05
N ASP A 3 14.14 26.85 2.15
CA ASP A 3 13.21 27.00 3.27
C ASP A 3 13.82 27.59 4.56
N GLY A 4 15.03 28.21 4.50
CA GLY A 4 15.60 28.93 5.65
C GLY A 4 15.73 28.13 6.96
N GLY A 5 15.83 26.79 6.85
CA GLY A 5 15.85 25.86 7.99
C GLY A 5 14.52 25.72 8.73
N VAL A 6 13.40 26.25 8.23
CA VAL A 6 12.06 26.13 8.84
C VAL A 6 11.67 24.66 8.96
N SER A 7 11.70 23.90 7.86
CA SER A 7 11.42 22.45 7.87
C SER A 7 12.26 21.69 8.90
N ARG A 8 13.54 22.03 9.05
CA ARG A 8 14.43 21.39 10.04
C ARG A 8 14.07 21.75 11.48
N ARG A 9 13.64 23.00 11.73
CA ARG A 9 13.15 23.42 13.05
C ARG A 9 11.83 22.75 13.41
N VAL A 10 10.90 22.67 12.46
CA VAL A 10 9.60 21.99 12.66
C VAL A 10 9.81 20.51 12.96
N LEU A 11 10.68 19.84 12.21
CA LEU A 11 11.05 18.44 12.48
C LEU A 11 11.68 18.28 13.86
N GLY A 12 12.60 19.17 14.25
CA GLY A 12 13.20 19.16 15.58
C GLY A 12 12.15 19.26 16.69
N SER A 13 11.20 20.19 16.58
CA SER A 13 10.10 20.34 17.53
C SER A 13 9.22 19.09 17.62
N LEU A 14 8.91 18.46 16.48
CA LEU A 14 8.15 17.22 16.45
C LEU A 14 8.90 16.09 17.16
N LEU A 15 10.20 15.93 16.89
CA LEU A 15 11.05 14.90 17.50
C LEU A 15 11.19 15.08 19.02
N THR A 16 11.32 16.32 19.48
CA THR A 16 11.33 16.65 20.91
C THR A 16 10.00 16.28 21.55
N TRP A 17 8.88 16.72 20.96
CA TRP A 17 7.55 16.37 21.46
C TRP A 17 7.31 14.86 21.50
N MET A 18 7.71 14.11 20.45
CA MET A 18 7.61 12.66 20.43
C MET A 18 8.37 12.01 21.60
N SER A 19 9.50 12.59 22.01
CA SER A 19 10.35 12.06 23.10
C SER A 19 9.84 12.45 24.48
N GLU A 20 9.19 13.62 24.61
CA GLU A 20 8.74 14.18 25.89
C GLU A 20 7.25 13.91 26.20
N ARG A 21 6.49 13.34 25.25
CA ARG A 21 5.05 13.09 25.44
C ARG A 21 4.79 12.15 26.60
N THR A 22 3.89 12.55 27.50
CA THR A 22 3.44 11.74 28.65
C THR A 22 2.09 11.06 28.41
N GLN A 23 1.35 11.48 27.37
CA GLN A 23 0.07 10.90 26.99
C GLN A 23 0.25 9.76 25.99
N PRO A 24 -0.62 8.72 26.02
CA PRO A 24 -0.56 7.62 25.07
C PRO A 24 -1.06 8.07 23.69
N VAL A 25 -0.13 8.53 22.84
CA VAL A 25 -0.39 8.89 21.45
C VAL A 25 0.29 7.89 20.52
N PHE A 26 -0.48 7.36 19.57
CA PHE A 26 0.00 6.51 18.47
C PHE A 26 0.15 7.35 17.20
N ILE A 27 1.31 7.25 16.54
CA ILE A 27 1.66 8.04 15.36
C ILE A 27 1.90 7.10 14.20
N VAL A 28 1.26 7.37 13.07
CA VAL A 28 1.48 6.66 11.80
C VAL A 28 1.95 7.67 10.77
N ALA A 29 2.97 7.30 10.02
CA ALA A 29 3.49 8.06 8.89
C ALA A 29 3.72 7.14 7.69
N THR A 30 3.71 7.70 6.48
CA THR A 30 3.99 6.97 5.25
C THR A 30 5.12 7.66 4.50
N SER A 31 5.96 6.90 3.81
CA SER A 31 6.98 7.43 2.92
C SER A 31 7.16 6.50 1.73
N ASN A 32 7.20 7.08 0.52
CA ASN A 32 7.54 6.36 -0.71
C ASN A 32 9.03 6.44 -1.03
N ASP A 33 9.79 7.23 -0.28
CA ASP A 33 11.24 7.37 -0.45
C ASP A 33 11.92 7.48 0.91
N ILE A 34 12.40 6.34 1.40
CA ILE A 34 13.05 6.26 2.70
C ILE A 34 14.41 6.97 2.73
N SER A 35 15.07 7.11 1.58
CA SER A 35 16.40 7.73 1.48
C SER A 35 16.38 9.23 1.84
N GLN A 36 15.21 9.86 1.69
CA GLN A 36 15.00 11.27 2.01
C GLN A 36 14.64 11.49 3.49
N LEU A 37 14.35 10.42 4.24
CA LEU A 37 14.00 10.57 5.65
C LEU A 37 15.27 10.81 6.47
N PRO A 38 15.27 11.85 7.33
CA PRO A 38 16.34 12.08 8.27
C PRO A 38 16.54 10.85 9.18
N PRO A 39 17.77 10.34 9.35
CA PRO A 39 18.06 9.17 10.18
C PRO A 39 17.55 9.32 11.62
N GLU A 40 17.41 10.56 12.08
CA GLU A 40 16.84 10.90 13.38
C GLU A 40 15.43 10.31 13.57
N LEU A 41 14.61 10.18 12.53
CA LEU A 41 13.25 9.63 12.65
C LEU A 41 13.24 8.12 12.90
N ILE A 42 14.23 7.40 12.38
CA ILE A 42 14.30 5.93 12.36
C ILE A 42 14.93 5.35 13.64
N ARG A 43 15.40 6.22 14.55
CA ARG A 43 15.99 5.77 15.82
C ARG A 43 14.91 5.24 16.76
N LYS A 44 15.18 4.08 17.39
CA LYS A 44 14.32 3.48 18.44
C LYS A 44 13.89 4.52 19.48
N GLY A 45 12.59 4.52 19.83
CA GLY A 45 11.92 5.50 20.69
C GLY A 45 11.13 6.59 19.94
N ARG A 46 11.05 6.51 18.60
CA ARG A 46 10.33 7.48 17.73
C ARG A 46 9.38 6.75 16.80
N PHE A 47 9.85 6.32 15.64
CA PHE A 47 9.16 5.30 14.83
C PHE A 47 9.74 3.95 15.22
N ASP A 48 9.05 3.29 16.14
CA ASP A 48 9.50 2.03 16.73
C ASP A 48 9.36 0.85 15.77
N GLU A 49 8.35 0.89 14.91
CA GLU A 49 8.09 -0.12 13.89
C GLU A 49 7.94 0.50 12.51
N ILE A 50 8.60 -0.13 11.53
CA ILE A 50 8.52 0.23 10.12
C ILE A 50 7.88 -0.93 9.39
N PHE A 51 6.76 -0.65 8.71
CA PHE A 51 6.09 -1.63 7.87
C PHE A 51 6.41 -1.33 6.41
N PHE A 52 6.90 -2.35 5.71
CA PHE A 52 7.09 -2.30 4.27
C PHE A 52 5.84 -2.85 3.57
N VAL A 53 5.24 -2.02 2.73
CA VAL A 53 4.06 -2.38 1.94
C VAL A 53 4.51 -2.55 0.50
N ASP A 54 4.63 -3.81 0.07
CA ASP A 54 4.96 -4.14 -1.32
C ASP A 54 3.71 -4.13 -2.21
N PHE A 55 3.89 -4.48 -3.49
CA PHE A 55 2.80 -4.71 -4.43
C PHE A 55 1.85 -5.80 -3.91
N PRO A 56 0.52 -5.63 -4.14
CA PRO A 56 -0.49 -6.55 -3.63
C PRO A 56 -0.30 -7.98 -4.16
N SER A 57 -0.49 -8.96 -3.27
CA SER A 57 -0.59 -10.38 -3.62
C SER A 57 -1.78 -10.65 -4.55
N ALA A 58 -1.81 -11.83 -5.19
CA ALA A 58 -2.93 -12.21 -6.07
C ALA A 58 -4.30 -12.18 -5.35
N GLU A 59 -4.34 -12.55 -4.07
CA GLU A 59 -5.55 -12.45 -3.25
C GLU A 59 -5.93 -10.99 -3.00
N ALA A 60 -4.98 -10.16 -2.59
CA ALA A 60 -5.21 -8.73 -2.40
C ALA A 60 -5.69 -8.06 -3.69
N ARG A 61 -5.12 -8.40 -4.86
CA ARG A 61 -5.57 -7.90 -6.17
C ARG A 61 -7.01 -8.32 -6.50
N THR A 62 -7.40 -9.54 -6.14
CA THR A 62 -8.79 -10.02 -6.28
C THR A 62 -9.75 -9.17 -5.44
N GLN A 63 -9.38 -8.89 -4.19
CA GLN A 63 -10.16 -8.04 -3.29
C GLN A 63 -10.23 -6.59 -3.80
N ILE A 64 -9.10 -6.01 -4.21
CA ILE A 64 -9.00 -4.67 -4.78
C ILE A 64 -9.91 -4.54 -6.01
N ALA A 65 -9.78 -5.43 -6.99
CA ALA A 65 -10.62 -5.42 -8.19
C ALA A 65 -12.11 -5.51 -7.83
N THR A 66 -12.48 -6.39 -6.90
CA THR A 66 -13.85 -6.50 -6.38
C THR A 66 -14.36 -5.20 -5.77
N ILE A 67 -13.57 -4.54 -4.92
CA ILE A 67 -13.91 -3.26 -4.29
C ILE A 67 -14.13 -2.18 -5.35
N HIS A 68 -13.24 -2.05 -6.32
CA HIS A 68 -13.33 -1.00 -7.33
C HIS A 68 -14.45 -1.23 -8.36
N LEU A 69 -14.80 -2.49 -8.66
CA LEU A 69 -16.00 -2.84 -9.44
C LEU A 69 -17.28 -2.45 -8.67
N LYS A 70 -17.42 -2.87 -7.40
CA LYS A 70 -18.59 -2.55 -6.56
C LYS A 70 -18.75 -1.05 -6.35
N LYS A 71 -17.65 -0.32 -6.10
CA LYS A 71 -17.63 1.15 -5.94
C LYS A 71 -18.24 1.86 -7.16
N ARG A 72 -18.12 1.26 -8.35
CA ARG A 72 -18.64 1.77 -9.63
C ARG A 72 -19.98 1.16 -10.04
N LYS A 73 -20.64 0.42 -9.15
CA LYS A 73 -21.95 -0.22 -9.36
C LYS A 73 -21.93 -1.32 -10.43
N TYR A 74 -20.77 -1.92 -10.68
CA TYR A 74 -20.67 -3.16 -11.44
C TYR A 74 -20.82 -4.35 -10.50
N ASP A 75 -21.50 -5.40 -10.94
CA ASP A 75 -21.56 -6.68 -10.22
C ASP A 75 -20.28 -7.48 -10.51
N PRO A 76 -19.40 -7.73 -9.52
CA PRO A 76 -18.18 -8.50 -9.73
C PRO A 76 -18.42 -9.90 -10.28
N ALA A 77 -19.60 -10.50 -10.07
CA ALA A 77 -19.93 -11.82 -10.62
C ALA A 77 -20.01 -11.83 -12.16
N GLN A 78 -20.14 -10.67 -12.79
CA GLN A 78 -20.11 -10.51 -14.25
C GLN A 78 -18.69 -10.48 -14.83
N PHE A 79 -17.66 -10.49 -13.98
CA PHE A 79 -16.25 -10.36 -14.35
C PHE A 79 -15.45 -11.58 -13.86
N ASP A 80 -14.48 -12.03 -14.65
CA ASP A 80 -13.48 -12.99 -14.17
C ASP A 80 -12.46 -12.26 -13.27
N VAL A 81 -12.88 -11.90 -12.05
CA VAL A 81 -12.03 -11.19 -11.09
C VAL A 81 -10.73 -11.96 -10.78
N PRO A 82 -10.74 -13.30 -10.60
CA PRO A 82 -9.49 -14.06 -10.48
C PRO A 82 -8.59 -13.93 -11.72
N GLY A 83 -9.16 -13.89 -12.93
CA GLY A 83 -8.43 -13.61 -14.16
C GLY A 83 -7.81 -12.22 -14.20
N LEU A 84 -8.57 -11.19 -13.80
CA LEU A 84 -8.06 -9.83 -13.66
C LEU A 84 -6.88 -9.77 -12.69
N ALA A 85 -6.97 -10.46 -11.55
CA ALA A 85 -5.91 -10.50 -10.55
C ALA A 85 -4.64 -11.22 -11.03
N ARG A 86 -4.77 -12.28 -11.84
CA ARG A 86 -3.62 -12.95 -12.47
C ARG A 86 -2.92 -12.06 -13.48
N LEU A 87 -3.68 -11.36 -14.33
CA LEU A 87 -3.11 -10.56 -15.41
C LEU A 87 -2.57 -9.20 -14.96
N SER A 88 -3.04 -8.71 -13.81
CA SER A 88 -2.51 -7.51 -13.14
C SER A 88 -1.33 -7.81 -12.20
N ASP A 89 -0.53 -8.85 -12.49
CA ASP A 89 0.65 -9.13 -11.68
C ASP A 89 1.66 -7.96 -11.73
N GLY A 90 2.18 -7.59 -10.57
CA GLY A 90 3.01 -6.40 -10.41
C GLY A 90 2.26 -5.06 -10.47
N TYR A 91 0.93 -5.03 -10.57
CA TYR A 91 0.17 -3.78 -10.49
C TYR A 91 0.02 -3.34 -9.03
N SER A 92 0.12 -2.04 -8.81
CA SER A 92 -0.36 -1.40 -7.58
C SER A 92 -1.89 -1.38 -7.53
N GLY A 93 -2.47 -1.17 -6.35
CA GLY A 93 -3.91 -1.03 -6.22
C GLY A 93 -4.49 0.14 -7.04
N ALA A 94 -3.71 1.23 -7.17
CA ALA A 94 -4.10 2.38 -7.99
C ALA A 94 -4.15 2.03 -9.49
N GLU A 95 -3.19 1.24 -9.99
CA GLU A 95 -3.17 0.81 -11.39
C GLU A 95 -4.35 -0.13 -11.72
N ILE A 96 -4.72 -1.03 -10.79
CA ILE A 96 -5.93 -1.86 -10.93
C ILE A 96 -7.18 -0.98 -10.98
N GLU A 97 -7.28 0.01 -10.09
CA GLU A 97 -8.40 0.97 -10.13
C GLU A 97 -8.46 1.70 -11.47
N GLN A 98 -7.32 2.18 -11.97
CA GLN A 98 -7.27 2.93 -13.22
C GLN A 98 -7.61 2.07 -14.43
N ALA A 99 -7.19 0.80 -14.48
CA ALA A 99 -7.61 -0.10 -15.56
C ALA A 99 -9.15 -0.25 -15.62
N ILE A 100 -9.80 -0.39 -14.46
CA ILE A 100 -11.27 -0.46 -14.40
C ILE A 100 -11.92 0.87 -14.81
N VAL A 101 -11.34 2.00 -14.38
CA VAL A 101 -11.82 3.35 -14.72
C VAL A 101 -11.73 3.60 -16.22
N SER A 102 -10.56 3.37 -16.82
CA SER A 102 -10.30 3.60 -18.24
C SER A 102 -11.21 2.75 -19.11
N ALA A 103 -11.31 1.43 -18.84
CA ALA A 103 -12.21 0.55 -19.56
C ALA A 103 -13.68 1.01 -19.47
N SER A 104 -14.12 1.47 -18.30
CA SER A 104 -15.47 2.00 -18.08
C SER A 104 -15.72 3.25 -18.92
N PHE A 105 -14.76 4.17 -18.98
CA PHE A 105 -14.86 5.37 -19.81
C PHE A 105 -14.88 5.04 -21.30
N GLU A 106 -14.05 4.10 -21.77
CA GLU A 106 -14.02 3.68 -23.17
C GLU A 106 -15.30 2.95 -23.61
N ALA A 107 -15.83 2.07 -22.76
CA ALA A 107 -17.13 1.44 -23.02
C ALA A 107 -18.25 2.49 -23.13
N ARG A 108 -18.27 3.46 -22.21
CA ARG A 108 -19.24 4.58 -22.25
C ARG A 108 -19.08 5.46 -23.49
N ALA A 109 -17.84 5.74 -23.91
CA ALA A 109 -17.57 6.50 -25.13
C ALA A 109 -18.10 5.79 -26.39
N ARG A 110 -18.12 4.45 -26.38
CA ARG A 110 -18.74 3.62 -27.44
C ARG A 110 -20.25 3.43 -27.25
N ASN A 111 -20.85 4.00 -26.21
CA ASN A 111 -22.25 3.80 -25.83
C ASN A 111 -22.60 2.31 -25.58
N GLU A 112 -21.64 1.55 -25.06
CA GLU A 112 -21.74 0.13 -24.75
C GLU A 112 -21.62 -0.13 -23.24
N ALA A 113 -22.07 -1.31 -22.80
CA ALA A 113 -21.81 -1.78 -21.45
C ALA A 113 -20.34 -2.21 -21.30
N LEU A 114 -19.76 -2.01 -20.12
CA LEU A 114 -18.42 -2.49 -19.79
C LEU A 114 -18.38 -4.01 -19.85
N ARG A 115 -17.47 -4.58 -20.66
CA ARG A 115 -17.25 -6.02 -20.74
C ARG A 115 -15.96 -6.41 -20.01
N PRO A 116 -15.85 -7.65 -19.52
CA PRO A 116 -14.61 -8.12 -18.90
C PRO A 116 -13.37 -7.96 -19.80
N ALA A 117 -13.53 -8.19 -21.11
CA ALA A 117 -12.46 -8.04 -22.10
C ALA A 117 -11.93 -6.60 -22.21
N ASP A 118 -12.74 -5.58 -21.92
CA ASP A 118 -12.29 -4.20 -21.98
C ASP A 118 -11.28 -3.91 -20.86
N ILE A 119 -11.52 -4.40 -19.63
CA ILE A 119 -10.58 -4.26 -18.51
C ILE A 119 -9.29 -5.05 -18.78
N LEU A 120 -9.39 -6.23 -19.39
CA LEU A 120 -8.22 -7.03 -19.76
C LEU A 120 -7.33 -6.29 -20.75
N ALA A 121 -7.92 -5.68 -21.79
CA ALA A 121 -7.18 -4.89 -22.76
C ALA A 121 -6.47 -3.68 -22.12
N GLU A 122 -7.07 -3.06 -21.10
CA GLU A 122 -6.44 -1.97 -20.32
C GLU A 122 -5.20 -2.42 -19.54
N ILE A 123 -5.27 -3.61 -18.96
CA ILE A 123 -4.14 -4.20 -18.22
C ILE A 123 -3.02 -4.56 -19.20
N GLU A 124 -3.35 -5.19 -20.33
CA GLU A 124 -2.32 -5.61 -21.30
C GLU A 124 -1.58 -4.46 -21.97
N ARG A 125 -2.26 -3.32 -22.19
CA ARG A 125 -1.64 -2.15 -22.83
C ARG A 125 -0.81 -1.29 -21.88
N THR A 126 -0.90 -1.52 -20.58
CA THR A 126 -0.24 -0.70 -19.56
C THR A 126 0.97 -1.42 -18.99
N ARG A 127 2.12 -0.76 -19.00
CA ARG A 127 3.33 -1.22 -18.31
C ARG A 127 3.22 -0.81 -16.83
N PRO A 128 3.21 -1.76 -15.88
CA PRO A 128 3.05 -1.41 -14.49
C PRO A 128 4.29 -0.73 -13.89
N LEU A 129 4.09 0.01 -12.81
CA LEU A 129 5.14 0.71 -12.08
C LEU A 129 6.24 -0.23 -11.59
N SER A 130 5.88 -1.46 -11.22
CA SER A 130 6.83 -2.52 -10.84
C SER A 130 7.87 -2.84 -11.91
N VAL A 131 7.53 -2.62 -13.18
CA VAL A 131 8.43 -2.83 -14.32
C VAL A 131 9.14 -1.52 -14.70
N VAL A 132 8.42 -0.40 -14.68
CA VAL A 132 8.98 0.91 -15.11
C VAL A 132 9.99 1.47 -14.11
N MET A 133 9.83 1.17 -12.82
CA MET A 133 10.69 1.63 -11.72
C MET A 133 11.34 0.46 -10.97
N ALA A 134 11.61 -0.65 -11.68
CA ALA A 134 12.08 -1.90 -11.09
C ALA A 134 13.33 -1.69 -10.22
N GLU A 135 14.32 -0.92 -10.70
CA GLU A 135 15.57 -0.69 -9.97
C GLU A 135 15.31 0.00 -8.62
N LYS A 136 14.50 1.05 -8.60
CA LYS A 136 14.18 1.79 -7.37
C LYS A 136 13.37 0.94 -6.39
N ILE A 137 12.51 0.07 -6.91
CA ILE A 137 11.71 -0.84 -6.09
C ILE A 137 12.60 -1.92 -5.46
N ASP A 138 13.51 -2.49 -6.23
CA ASP A 138 14.45 -3.51 -5.73
C ASP A 138 15.43 -2.92 -4.69
N GLU A 139 15.89 -1.68 -4.89
CA GLU A 139 16.65 -0.94 -3.87
C GLU A 139 15.85 -0.79 -2.58
N LEU A 140 14.56 -0.42 -2.68
CA LEU A 140 13.70 -0.24 -1.51
C LEU A 140 13.41 -1.56 -0.80
N ARG A 141 13.16 -2.65 -1.55
CA ARG A 141 13.01 -4.01 -1.00
C ARG A 141 14.27 -4.47 -0.29
N GLY A 142 15.43 -4.24 -0.90
CA GLY A 142 16.73 -4.55 -0.31
C GLY A 142 16.98 -3.77 0.98
N TRP A 143 16.60 -2.49 1.02
CA TRP A 143 16.64 -1.70 2.25
C TRP A 143 15.72 -2.28 3.35
N ALA A 144 14.50 -2.65 2.97
CA ALA A 144 13.45 -3.13 3.87
C ALA A 144 13.74 -4.50 4.48
N ALA A 145 14.42 -5.40 3.75
CA ALA A 145 14.68 -6.79 4.16
C ALA A 145 15.24 -6.94 5.58
N ASP A 146 16.13 -6.04 6.01
CA ASP A 146 16.75 -6.09 7.35
C ASP A 146 16.17 -5.05 8.34
N ARG A 147 15.21 -4.22 7.91
CA ARG A 147 14.85 -2.97 8.62
C ARG A 147 13.36 -2.75 8.80
N ALA A 148 12.52 -3.52 8.13
CA ALA A 148 11.08 -3.38 8.17
C ALA A 148 10.38 -4.73 8.30
N VAL A 149 9.16 -4.70 8.85
CA VAL A 149 8.22 -5.82 8.85
C VAL A 149 7.42 -5.77 7.55
N PHE A 150 7.39 -6.86 6.80
CA PHE A 150 6.57 -6.95 5.58
C PHE A 150 5.09 -7.03 5.95
N ALA A 151 4.29 -6.12 5.40
CA ALA A 151 2.87 -5.99 5.77
C ALA A 151 2.00 -7.14 5.27
N ASP A 152 2.48 -7.89 4.29
CA ASP A 152 1.85 -9.04 3.66
C ASP A 152 2.32 -10.40 4.23
N ASP A 153 3.19 -10.39 5.24
CA ASP A 153 3.63 -11.62 5.90
C ASP A 153 2.56 -12.16 6.85
N GLU A 154 1.73 -13.07 6.33
CA GLU A 154 0.66 -13.74 7.08
C GLU A 154 1.16 -14.59 8.25
N THR A 155 2.45 -14.93 8.31
CA THR A 155 2.98 -15.81 9.36
C THR A 155 2.92 -15.20 10.76
N ARG A 156 2.88 -13.85 10.88
CA ARG A 156 2.91 -13.15 12.18
C ARG A 156 1.55 -12.66 12.67
N VAL A 157 0.51 -12.67 11.83
CA VAL A 157 -0.86 -12.29 12.26
C VAL A 157 -1.36 -13.27 13.33
N ASN A 158 -1.00 -14.54 13.21
CA ASN A 158 -1.34 -15.60 14.18
C ASN A 158 -0.63 -15.41 15.54
N ASP A 159 0.58 -14.85 15.58
CA ASP A 159 1.33 -14.63 16.83
C ASP A 159 0.70 -13.53 17.72
N VAL A 160 0.06 -12.54 17.10
CA VAL A 160 -0.60 -11.44 17.83
C VAL A 160 -1.91 -11.89 18.46
N GLU A 161 -2.66 -12.77 17.79
CA GLU A 161 -3.90 -13.34 18.34
C GLU A 161 -3.64 -14.23 19.56
N ASP A 162 -2.58 -15.04 19.54
CA ASP A 162 -2.20 -15.89 20.68
C ASP A 162 -1.70 -15.09 21.89
N SER A 163 -1.02 -13.96 21.65
CA SER A 163 -0.53 -13.09 22.74
C SER A 163 -1.64 -12.33 23.48
N ASN A 164 -2.76 -12.02 22.82
CA ASN A 164 -3.91 -11.34 23.41
C ASN A 164 -4.86 -12.29 24.16
N ALA A 165 -4.73 -13.61 23.99
CA ALA A 165 -5.57 -14.60 24.67
C ALA A 165 -5.21 -14.81 26.16
N VAL A 166 -4.05 -14.33 26.61
CA VAL A 166 -3.50 -14.64 27.95
C VAL A 166 -3.81 -13.56 29.01
N SER A 167 -4.40 -12.40 28.65
CA SER A 167 -4.51 -11.25 29.57
C SER A 167 -5.91 -10.97 30.16
N GLN A 168 -6.79 -11.96 30.31
CA GLN A 168 -8.00 -11.77 31.14
C GLN A 168 -7.75 -12.22 32.59
N PRO A 169 -7.80 -11.31 33.59
CA PRO A 169 -7.72 -11.71 34.98
C PRO A 169 -9.00 -12.45 35.42
N PRO A 170 -8.89 -13.45 36.31
CA PRO A 170 -10.06 -14.17 36.83
C PRO A 170 -10.97 -13.23 37.64
N ARG A 171 -12.28 -13.45 37.52
CA ARG A 171 -13.35 -12.73 38.22
C ARG A 171 -13.30 -12.91 39.73
#